data_AF-A0A920N860-F1
#
_entry.id   AF-A0A920N860-F1
#
_cell.length_a   1.000
_cell.length_b   1.000
_cell.length_c   1.000
_cell.angle_alpha   90.00
_cell.angle_beta   90.00
_cell.angle_gamma   90.00
#
_symmetry.space_group_name_H-M   'P 1'
#
loop_
_entity.id
_entity.type
_entity.pdbx_description
1 polymer ?
#
loop_
_entity_poly.entity_id
_entity_poly.type
_entity_poly.pdbx_seq_one_letter_code
_entity_poly.pdbx_strand_id
1 'polypeptide(L)'
;MARASRSGSTRGAALFEIDFPGAMSWRHWDSLANHTESRSRRLLVLRMIATLGNYDYVFDWVFQQNGAIRVRVGSTGIDQGPKGGDTARLE
;
A
#
# COMPACT_ATOMS: atom_id res chain seq x y z
N MET A 1 -14.44 -36.99 14.31
CA MET A 1 -14.41 -35.51 14.24
C MET A 1 -13.14 -35.09 13.52
N ALA A 2 -13.23 -34.68 12.25
CA ALA A 2 -12.07 -34.22 11.48
C ALA A 2 -11.99 -32.68 11.57
N ARG A 3 -10.85 -32.18 12.02
CA ARG A 3 -10.56 -30.74 12.11
C ARG A 3 -10.30 -30.22 10.70
N ALA A 4 -11.08 -29.24 10.25
CA ALA A 4 -10.83 -28.55 8.98
C ALA A 4 -9.44 -27.91 9.01
N SER A 5 -8.60 -28.32 8.07
CA SER A 5 -7.34 -27.64 7.76
C SER A 5 -7.67 -26.22 7.32
N ARG A 6 -7.28 -25.21 8.09
CA ARG A 6 -7.37 -23.81 7.65
C ARG A 6 -6.29 -23.60 6.58
N SER A 7 -6.64 -23.82 5.31
CA SER A 7 -5.75 -23.52 4.18
C SER A 7 -5.74 -22.04 3.79
N GLY A 8 -6.26 -21.15 4.64
CA GLY A 8 -6.26 -19.71 4.41
C GLY A 8 -4.89 -19.11 4.74
N SER A 9 -4.36 -18.27 3.87
CA SER A 9 -3.18 -17.44 4.16
C SER A 9 -3.39 -16.70 5.48
N THR A 10 -2.53 -16.95 6.46
CA THR A 10 -2.59 -16.35 7.79
C THR A 10 -2.23 -14.85 7.78
N ARG A 11 -1.90 -14.28 6.61
CA ARG A 11 -1.47 -12.88 6.41
C ARG A 11 -2.17 -12.25 5.20
N GLY A 12 -3.49 -12.08 5.30
CA GLY A 12 -4.30 -11.48 4.23
C GLY A 12 -4.17 -9.95 4.11
N ALA A 13 -3.69 -9.28 5.16
CA ALA A 13 -3.47 -7.83 5.17
C ALA A 13 -2.33 -7.45 6.11
N ALA A 14 -1.75 -6.27 5.90
CA ALA A 14 -0.78 -5.65 6.78
C ALA A 14 -1.25 -4.24 7.18
N LEU A 15 -1.07 -3.90 8.46
CA LEU A 15 -1.32 -2.56 9.00
C LEU A 15 0.01 -1.99 9.50
N PHE A 16 0.41 -0.82 9.02
CA PHE A 16 1.67 -0.20 9.40
C PHE A 16 1.62 1.33 9.28
N GLU A 17 2.50 1.99 10.03
CA GLU A 17 2.68 3.44 9.92
C GLU A 17 3.75 3.75 8.87
N ILE A 18 3.55 4.84 8.13
CA ILE A 18 4.60 5.48 7.33
C ILE A 18 4.85 6.85 7.92
N ASP A 19 6.09 7.06 8.35
CA ASP A 19 6.63 8.36 8.73
C ASP A 19 7.65 8.78 7.66
N PHE A 20 7.56 10.03 7.22
CA PHE A 20 8.50 10.60 6.26
C PHE A 20 9.27 11.70 7.00
N PRO A 21 10.58 11.53 7.26
CA PRO A 21 11.37 12.55 7.93
C PRO A 21 11.20 13.91 7.25
N GLY A 22 10.83 14.93 8.03
CA GLY A 22 10.58 16.28 7.54
C GLY A 22 9.21 16.52 6.88
N ALA A 23 8.35 15.51 6.75
CA ALA A 23 6.99 15.72 6.27
C ALA A 23 6.12 16.40 7.33
N MET A 24 5.45 17.47 6.92
CA MET A 24 4.61 18.31 7.78
C MET A 24 3.13 18.04 7.50
N SER A 25 2.35 17.85 8.57
CA SER A 25 0.88 17.79 8.48
C SER A 25 0.32 19.21 8.37
N TRP A 26 0.74 20.07 9.28
CA TRP A 26 0.42 21.50 9.28
C TRP A 26 1.46 22.29 10.08
N ARG A 27 1.48 23.61 9.85
CA ARG A 27 2.24 24.60 10.62
C ARG A 27 1.47 25.90 10.71
N HIS A 28 1.67 26.61 11.81
CA HIS A 28 1.19 27.96 12.02
C HIS A 28 2.31 28.83 12.62
N TRP A 29 2.36 30.10 12.19
CA TRP A 29 3.19 31.13 12.81
C TRP A 29 2.27 32.15 13.46
N ASP A 30 2.40 32.30 14.78
CA ASP A 30 1.72 33.35 15.53
C ASP A 30 2.68 34.54 15.67
N SER A 31 2.35 35.65 15.01
CA SER A 31 3.14 36.88 15.05
C SER A 31 3.01 37.65 16.36
N LEU A 32 1.90 37.50 17.08
CA LEU A 32 1.68 38.16 18.37
C LEU A 32 2.45 37.44 19.47
N ALA A 33 2.50 36.11 19.42
CA ALA A 33 3.26 35.29 20.37
C ALA A 33 4.73 35.05 19.95
N ASN A 34 5.13 35.47 18.74
CA ASN A 34 6.44 35.19 18.15
C ASN A 34 6.82 33.69 18.21
N HIS A 35 5.86 32.82 17.87
CA HIS A 35 5.97 31.38 18.06
C HIS A 35 5.52 30.60 16.82
N THR A 36 6.24 29.50 16.52
CA THR A 36 5.83 28.54 15.47
C THR A 36 5.30 27.27 16.11
N GLU A 37 4.10 26.86 15.72
CA GLU A 37 3.63 25.49 15.95
C GLU A 37 3.67 24.68 14.67
N SER A 38 4.08 23.43 14.78
CA SER A 38 4.01 22.46 13.68
C SER A 38 3.69 21.07 14.18
N ARG A 39 3.17 20.23 13.28
CA ARG A 39 2.98 18.80 13.52
C ARG A 39 3.52 18.00 12.34
N SER A 40 4.24 16.93 12.64
CA SER A 40 4.71 15.99 11.63
C SER A 40 3.54 15.23 10.99
N ARG A 41 3.72 14.80 9.73
CA ARG A 41 2.74 13.99 9.02
C ARG A 41 3.04 12.51 9.23
N ARG A 42 2.06 11.78 9.75
CA ARG A 42 2.07 10.32 9.82
C ARG A 42 0.88 9.73 9.06
N LEU A 43 1.13 8.64 8.35
CA LEU A 43 0.11 7.89 7.63
C LEU A 43 -0.06 6.53 8.28
N LEU A 44 -1.29 6.09 8.47
CA LEU A 44 -1.61 4.70 8.78
C LEU A 44 -2.05 4.02 7.48
N VAL A 45 -1.45 2.88 7.14
CA VAL A 45 -1.72 2.17 5.89
C VAL A 45 -2.20 0.76 6.17
N LEU A 46 -3.40 0.44 5.68
CA LEU A 46 -3.87 -0.93 5.54
C LEU A 46 -3.60 -1.40 4.11
N ARG A 47 -2.69 -2.35 3.95
CA ARG A 47 -2.28 -2.94 2.66
C ARG A 47 -2.79 -4.37 2.50
N MET A 48 -3.32 -4.66 1.32
CA MET A 48 -3.63 -6.01 0.86
C MET A 48 -2.99 -6.22 -0.52
N ILE A 49 -2.52 -7.44 -0.78
CA ILE A 49 -2.00 -7.83 -2.09
C ILE A 49 -2.78 -9.05 -2.57
N ALA A 50 -3.36 -8.95 -3.75
CA ALA A 50 -4.09 -10.04 -4.39
C ALA A 50 -3.36 -10.47 -5.66
N THR A 51 -2.88 -11.71 -5.69
CA THR A 51 -2.31 -12.34 -6.88
C THR A 51 -3.43 -13.04 -7.65
N LEU A 52 -3.64 -12.66 -8.90
CA LEU A 52 -4.61 -13.25 -9.82
C LEU A 52 -3.91 -13.64 -11.12
N GLY A 53 -3.67 -14.93 -11.31
CA GLY A 53 -2.90 -15.42 -12.45
C GLY A 53 -1.47 -14.88 -12.42
N ASN A 54 -1.09 -14.15 -13.47
CA ASN A 54 0.22 -13.53 -13.66
C ASN A 54 0.35 -12.12 -13.08
N TYR A 55 -0.73 -11.55 -12.54
CA TYR A 55 -0.76 -10.18 -12.02
C TYR A 55 -0.86 -10.13 -10.50
N ASP A 56 -0.21 -9.12 -9.91
CA ASP A 56 -0.27 -8.78 -8.50
C ASP A 56 -0.88 -7.38 -8.33
N TYR A 57 -2.00 -7.30 -7.60
CA TYR A 57 -2.68 -6.05 -7.30
C TYR A 57 -2.43 -5.62 -5.86
N VAL A 58 -1.91 -4.42 -5.67
CA VAL A 58 -1.66 -3.81 -4.36
C VAL A 58 -2.74 -2.79 -4.06
N PHE A 59 -3.46 -2.99 -2.96
CA PHE A 59 -4.49 -2.08 -2.46
C PHE A 59 -4.03 -1.45 -1.16
N ASP A 60 -3.88 -0.13 -1.14
CA ASP A 60 -3.59 0.66 0.06
C ASP A 60 -4.77 1.56 0.44
N TRP A 61 -5.26 1.38 1.66
CA TRP A 61 -6.10 2.37 2.34
C TRP A 61 -5.21 3.22 3.24
N VAL A 62 -5.05 4.49 2.89
CA VAL A 62 -4.14 5.42 3.59
C VAL A 62 -4.96 6.41 4.40
N PHE A 63 -4.89 6.29 5.72
CA PHE A 63 -5.53 7.19 6.68
C PHE A 63 -4.57 8.32 7.06
N GLN A 64 -5.06 9.55 7.01
CA GLN A 64 -4.31 10.77 7.35
C GLN A 64 -4.85 11.39 8.63
N GLN A 65 -3.98 12.09 9.39
CA GLN A 65 -4.35 12.75 10.64
C GLN A 65 -5.41 13.85 10.49
N ASN A 66 -5.60 14.38 9.28
CA ASN A 66 -6.65 15.36 8.97
C ASN A 66 -8.01 14.73 8.62
N GLY A 67 -8.16 13.42 8.80
CA GLY A 67 -9.39 12.67 8.50
C GLY A 67 -9.54 12.23 7.04
N ALA A 68 -8.64 12.63 6.14
CA ALA A 68 -8.70 12.18 4.75
C ALA A 68 -8.32 10.69 4.62
N ILE A 69 -9.10 9.97 3.81
CA ILE A 69 -8.79 8.59 3.39
C ILE A 69 -8.42 8.63 1.92
N ARG A 70 -7.20 8.18 1.60
CA ARG A 70 -6.73 8.04 0.22
C ARG A 70 -6.64 6.56 -0.13
N VAL A 71 -7.27 6.18 -1.23
CA VAL A 71 -7.10 4.85 -1.82
C VAL A 71 -6.01 4.91 -2.88
N ARG A 72 -5.03 4.00 -2.81
CA ARG A 72 -4.06 3.79 -3.88
C ARG A 72 -4.16 2.36 -4.36
N VAL A 73 -4.19 2.20 -5.68
CA VAL A 73 -4.16 0.89 -6.34
C VAL A 73 -2.95 0.89 -7.27
N GLY A 74 -2.18 -0.19 -7.22
CA GLY A 74 -1.08 -0.45 -8.15
C GLY A 74 -1.15 -1.88 -8.67
N SER A 75 -0.61 -2.10 -9.87
CA SER A 75 -0.44 -3.43 -10.45
C SER A 75 1.04 -3.68 -10.74
N THR A 76 1.47 -4.91 -10.48
CA THR A 76 2.77 -5.45 -10.89
C THR A 76 2.55 -6.91 -11.32
N GLY A 77 3.63 -7.69 -11.42
CA GLY A 77 3.60 -9.09 -11.83
C GLY A 77 4.32 -9.27 -13.15
N ILE A 78 3.84 -10.21 -13.96
CA ILE A 78 4.43 -10.59 -15.25
C ILE A 78 3.41 -10.28 -16.33
N ASP A 79 3.82 -9.61 -17.41
CA ASP A 79 2.93 -9.42 -18.56
C ASP A 79 2.51 -10.75 -19.17
N GLN A 80 1.27 -10.80 -19.65
CA GLN A 80 0.74 -12.02 -20.25
C GLN A 80 1.49 -12.32 -21.56
N GLY A 81 2.34 -13.34 -21.53
CA GLY A 81 2.97 -13.90 -22.73
C GLY A 81 2.06 -14.89 -23.47
N PRO A 82 2.42 -15.26 -24.72
CA PRO A 82 1.75 -16.33 -25.44
C PRO A 82 1.78 -17.63 -24.62
N LYS A 83 0.62 -18.29 -24.48
CA LYS A 83 0.58 -19.65 -23.90
C LYS A 83 1.05 -20.63 -24.97
N GLY A 84 2.29 -21.10 -24.83
CA GLY A 84 2.90 -22.06 -25.77
C GLY A 84 3.67 -21.36 -26.89
N GLY A 85 4.80 -20.73 -26.54
CA GLY A 85 5.81 -20.38 -27.52
C GLY A 85 6.70 -21.59 -27.75
N ASP A 86 6.32 -22.46 -28.69
CA ASP A 86 7.35 -23.20 -29.42
C ASP A 86 8.19 -22.11 -30.08
N THR A 87 9.40 -21.91 -29.58
CA THR A 87 10.40 -21.10 -30.24
C THR A 87 10.71 -21.81 -31.55
N ALA A 88 9.88 -21.56 -32.57
CA ALA A 88 10.22 -21.82 -33.94
C ALA A 88 11.48 -20.99 -34.20
N ARG A 89 12.59 -21.71 -34.10
CA ARG A 89 13.92 -21.38 -34.55
C ARG A 89 13.77 -20.82 -35.96
N LEU A 90 13.72 -19.49 -36.08
CA LEU A 90 13.93 -18.84 -37.36
C LEU A 90 15.43 -18.63 -37.46
N GLU A 91 16.03 -19.54 -38.22
CA GLU A 91 17.33 -19.50 -38.92
C GLU A 91 18.50 -18.79 -38.21
#